data_AF-A0A5N9H737-F1
#
_entry.id   AF-A0A5N9H737-F1
#
_cell.length_a   1.000
_cell.length_b   1.000
_cell.length_c   1.000
_cell.angle_alpha   90.00
_cell.angle_beta   90.00
_cell.angle_gamma   90.00
#
_symmetry.space_group_name_H-M   'P 1'
#
loop_
_entity.id
_entity.type
_entity.pdbx_description
1 polymer ?
#
loop_
_entity_poly.entity_id
_entity_poly.type
_entity_poly.pdbx_seq_one_letter_code
_entity_poly.pdbx_strand_id
1 'polypeptide(L)'
;MSDRYLLSGYKVNMQLTIDQPFDLASSLESGQSHRWVKSGCWYIGVLYGNIVKIRQINNKIEWHSSPSSEQDMIQVLKDYFRLDDDLDDIYQHITQDQRVSEMVMKYPGLRLLRQDPWECTIAFICSANSNIPRIHRVIENMSDTYGTQLQLDEHIRHSFPSPQQLVAAGEQKLRELGLGFRAPYVDKTTTLVNENRLDLHALIHMPYEIAKQTLMECPGIGP
;
A
#
# COMPACT_ATOMS: atom_id res chain seq x y z
N MET A 1 17.28 -47.10 0.54
CA MET A 1 18.31 -46.26 1.19
C MET A 1 18.90 -45.37 0.12
N SER A 2 18.53 -44.09 0.11
CA SER A 2 19.31 -43.03 -0.54
C SER A 2 18.97 -41.73 0.18
N ASP A 3 19.67 -41.56 1.29
CA ASP A 3 20.23 -40.34 1.84
C ASP A 3 19.37 -39.06 1.84
N ARG A 4 18.85 -38.85 3.05
CA ARG A 4 18.59 -37.58 3.70
C ARG A 4 19.74 -36.59 3.46
N TYR A 5 19.47 -35.53 2.72
CA TYR A 5 20.17 -34.26 2.89
C TYR A 5 19.26 -33.30 3.67
N LEU A 6 19.23 -33.50 4.99
CA LEU A 6 18.94 -32.42 5.93
C LEU A 6 20.24 -31.62 6.08
N LEU A 7 20.47 -30.67 5.17
CA LEU A 7 21.41 -29.59 5.38
C LEU A 7 20.60 -28.41 5.91
N SER A 8 20.92 -27.97 7.12
CA SER A 8 20.41 -26.80 7.86
C SER A 8 19.27 -26.02 7.16
N GLY A 9 18.05 -26.09 7.71
CA GLY A 9 16.84 -25.43 7.21
C GLY A 9 16.87 -23.90 7.23
N TYR A 10 17.86 -23.28 6.60
CA TYR A 10 17.83 -21.89 6.20
C TYR A 10 17.01 -21.84 4.90
N LYS A 11 15.75 -21.43 5.03
CA LYS A 11 14.94 -21.00 3.89
C LYS A 11 15.78 -19.95 3.15
N VAL A 12 16.14 -20.20 1.89
CA VAL A 12 16.87 -19.22 1.09
C VAL A 12 15.90 -18.07 0.84
N ASN A 13 16.16 -16.91 1.45
CA ASN A 13 15.33 -15.74 1.25
C ASN A 13 15.45 -15.27 -0.20
N MET A 14 14.31 -15.07 -0.86
CA MET A 14 14.29 -14.35 -2.13
C MET A 14 14.78 -12.91 -1.90
N GLN A 15 15.67 -12.45 -2.77
CA GLN A 15 16.31 -11.16 -2.68
C GLN A 15 16.32 -10.45 -4.04
N LEU A 16 16.20 -9.12 -4.00
CA LEU A 16 16.31 -8.26 -5.17
C LEU A 16 17.37 -7.20 -4.86
N THR A 17 18.38 -7.10 -5.72
CA THR A 17 19.36 -6.01 -5.67
C THR A 17 18.77 -4.80 -6.39
N ILE A 18 18.90 -3.63 -5.78
CA ILE A 18 18.41 -2.35 -6.28
C ILE A 18 19.62 -1.49 -6.60
N ASP A 19 19.76 -1.13 -7.87
CA ASP A 19 20.94 -0.43 -8.39
C ASP A 19 20.78 1.10 -8.38
N GLN A 20 19.73 1.59 -7.74
CA GLN A 20 19.41 3.01 -7.58
C GLN A 20 19.13 3.34 -6.11
N PRO A 21 19.09 4.62 -5.72
CA PRO A 21 18.73 4.98 -4.36
C PRO A 21 17.34 4.42 -4.00
N PHE A 22 17.28 3.75 -2.85
CA PHE A 22 16.06 3.21 -2.27
C PHE A 22 16.20 3.12 -0.76
N ASP A 23 15.21 3.66 -0.05
CA ASP A 23 15.09 3.56 1.39
C ASP A 23 13.68 3.10 1.74
N LEU A 24 13.57 1.85 2.17
CA LEU A 24 12.33 1.16 2.48
C LEU A 24 11.61 1.86 3.64
N ALA A 25 12.33 2.22 4.70
CA ALA A 25 11.75 2.83 5.89
C ALA A 25 11.13 4.19 5.55
N SER A 26 11.89 5.07 4.88
CA SER A 26 11.44 6.40 4.45
C SER A 26 10.27 6.30 3.48
N SER A 27 10.25 5.28 2.61
CA SER A 27 9.14 5.05 1.69
C SER A 27 7.87 4.57 2.42
N LEU A 28 7.98 3.65 3.38
CA LEU A 28 6.83 3.10 4.09
C LEU A 28 6.30 4.01 5.21
N GLU A 29 7.16 4.85 5.81
CA GLU A 29 6.82 5.70 6.96
C GLU A 29 6.55 7.18 6.58
N SER A 30 6.55 7.53 5.28
CA SER A 30 6.28 8.90 4.80
C SER A 30 4.82 9.36 4.96
N GLY A 31 3.92 8.48 5.41
CA GLY A 31 2.49 8.74 5.55
C GLY A 31 1.67 8.43 4.29
N GLN A 32 2.30 7.98 3.20
CA GLN A 32 1.61 7.61 1.97
C GLN A 32 0.85 6.28 2.06
N SER A 33 1.30 5.35 2.92
CA SER A 33 0.62 4.09 3.18
C SER A 33 0.26 3.95 4.66
N HIS A 34 -0.83 3.22 4.93
CA HIS A 34 -1.35 3.05 6.28
C HIS A 34 -1.44 1.60 6.73
N ARG A 35 -0.91 0.64 5.95
CA ARG A 35 -1.06 -0.80 6.23
C ARG A 35 0.25 -1.53 6.52
N TRP A 36 1.37 -0.82 6.57
CA TRP A 36 2.65 -1.39 6.97
C TRP A 36 2.88 -1.26 8.47
N VAL A 37 3.30 -2.36 9.10
CA VAL A 37 3.64 -2.41 10.52
C VAL A 37 5.07 -2.92 10.67
N LYS A 38 5.90 -2.19 11.43
CA LYS A 38 7.28 -2.58 11.72
C LYS A 38 7.32 -3.64 12.83
N SER A 39 8.03 -4.73 12.59
CA SER A 39 8.27 -5.83 13.53
C SER A 39 9.75 -6.23 13.50
N GLY A 40 10.52 -5.71 14.46
CA GLY A 40 11.98 -5.84 14.47
C GLY A 40 12.62 -5.18 13.25
N CYS A 41 13.35 -5.98 12.46
CA CYS A 41 13.96 -5.53 11.19
C CYS A 41 13.03 -5.68 9.96
N TRP A 42 11.81 -6.18 10.15
CA TRP A 42 10.86 -6.44 9.07
C TRP A 42 9.73 -5.42 9.08
N TYR A 43 9.20 -5.13 7.90
CA TYR A 43 7.89 -4.51 7.71
C TYR A 43 6.91 -5.58 7.24
N ILE A 44 5.72 -5.60 7.83
CA ILE A 44 4.65 -6.53 7.49
C ILE A 44 3.49 -5.72 6.94
N GLY A 45 3.09 -6.03 5.71
CA GLY A 45 2.05 -5.32 4.97
C GLY A 45 1.11 -6.28 4.26
N VAL A 46 0.09 -5.72 3.62
CA VAL A 46 -0.81 -6.46 2.74
C VAL A 46 -0.83 -5.76 1.38
N LEU A 47 -0.51 -6.48 0.32
CA LEU A 47 -0.45 -5.98 -1.05
C LEU A 47 -1.26 -6.90 -1.97
N TYR A 48 -2.28 -6.38 -2.66
CA TYR A 48 -3.02 -7.12 -3.69
C TYR A 48 -3.43 -8.54 -3.26
N GLY A 49 -3.99 -8.68 -2.05
CA GLY A 49 -4.43 -9.96 -1.50
C GLY A 49 -3.31 -10.85 -0.94
N ASN A 50 -2.10 -10.33 -0.78
CA ASN A 50 -0.96 -11.05 -0.21
C ASN A 50 -0.48 -10.38 1.08
N ILE A 51 -0.26 -11.17 2.13
CA ILE A 51 0.53 -10.71 3.27
C ILE A 51 2.01 -10.78 2.88
N VAL A 52 2.74 -9.68 3.10
CA VAL A 52 4.15 -9.54 2.70
C VAL A 52 4.96 -9.11 3.90
N LYS A 53 6.04 -9.84 4.16
CA LYS A 53 7.07 -9.46 5.14
C LYS A 53 8.32 -9.09 4.36
N ILE A 54 8.75 -7.82 4.44
CA ILE A 54 9.87 -7.27 3.66
C ILE A 54 10.86 -6.54 4.55
N ARG A 55 12.15 -6.63 4.24
CA ARG A 55 13.21 -5.84 4.88
C ARG A 55 14.24 -5.39 3.85
N GLN A 56 14.99 -4.37 4.20
CA GLN A 56 16.12 -3.90 3.42
C GLN A 56 17.43 -4.21 4.16
N ILE A 57 18.41 -4.72 3.41
CA ILE A 57 19.79 -4.93 3.85
C ILE A 57 20.69 -4.29 2.79
N ASN A 58 21.30 -3.16 3.12
CA ASN A 58 22.06 -2.33 2.17
C ASN A 58 21.21 -1.99 0.94
N ASN A 59 21.69 -2.30 -0.26
CA ASN A 59 20.99 -2.09 -1.53
C ASN A 59 20.14 -3.29 -1.96
N LYS A 60 19.80 -4.20 -1.04
CA LYS A 60 18.96 -5.35 -1.33
C LYS A 60 17.69 -5.32 -0.49
N ILE A 61 16.60 -5.79 -1.08
CA ILE A 61 15.39 -6.16 -0.34
C ILE A 61 15.26 -7.67 -0.27
N GLU A 62 14.82 -8.17 0.88
CA GLU A 62 14.42 -9.56 1.09
C GLU A 62 12.94 -9.59 1.46
N TRP A 63 12.20 -10.58 0.97
CA TRP A 63 10.79 -10.72 1.31
C TRP A 63 10.32 -12.16 1.43
N HIS A 64 9.20 -12.31 2.14
CA HIS A 64 8.36 -13.49 2.18
C HIS A 64 6.91 -13.08 1.88
N SER A 65 6.16 -13.94 1.21
CA SER A 65 4.78 -13.68 0.83
C SER A 65 3.89 -14.92 0.94
N SER A 66 2.58 -14.66 1.06
CA SER A 66 1.53 -15.67 1.01
C SER A 66 0.20 -15.00 0.61
N PRO A 67 -0.67 -15.63 -0.21
CA PRO A 67 -0.53 -16.98 -0.77
C PRO A 67 0.35 -17.07 -2.02
N SER A 68 0.62 -15.97 -2.72
CA SER A 68 1.49 -15.96 -3.90
C SER A 68 2.92 -16.28 -3.53
N SER A 69 3.61 -16.99 -4.42
CA SER A 69 5.02 -17.32 -4.21
C SER A 69 5.88 -16.06 -4.21
N GLU A 70 7.04 -16.13 -3.55
CA GLU A 70 7.99 -15.02 -3.50
C GLU A 70 8.48 -14.63 -4.91
N GLN A 71 8.55 -15.59 -5.83
CA GLN A 71 8.88 -15.37 -7.25
C GLN A 71 7.81 -14.54 -7.97
N ASP A 72 6.53 -14.85 -7.76
CA ASP A 72 5.41 -14.13 -8.39
C ASP A 72 5.30 -12.69 -7.88
N MET A 73 5.75 -12.45 -6.65
CA MET A 73 5.75 -11.12 -6.05
C MET A 73 6.86 -10.19 -6.54
N ILE A 74 7.86 -10.67 -7.31
CA ILE A 74 8.97 -9.82 -7.77
C ILE A 74 8.47 -8.61 -8.53
N GLN A 75 7.60 -8.82 -9.54
CA GLN A 75 7.11 -7.72 -10.36
C GLN A 75 6.20 -6.79 -9.56
N VAL A 76 5.33 -7.36 -8.72
CA VAL A 76 4.44 -6.60 -7.83
C VAL A 76 5.24 -5.66 -6.92
N LEU A 77 6.34 -6.12 -6.33
CA LEU A 77 7.18 -5.31 -5.47
C LEU A 77 7.95 -4.24 -6.26
N LYS A 78 8.49 -4.59 -7.44
CA LYS A 78 9.12 -3.61 -8.33
C LYS A 78 8.17 -2.47 -8.68
N ASP A 79 6.94 -2.82 -9.07
CA ASP A 79 5.93 -1.83 -9.44
C ASP A 79 5.47 -1.03 -8.22
N TYR A 80 5.17 -1.69 -7.10
CA TYR A 80 4.70 -1.05 -5.87
C TYR A 80 5.69 -0.01 -5.33
N PHE A 81 6.98 -0.32 -5.32
CA PHE A 81 8.04 0.60 -4.87
C PHE A 81 8.55 1.52 -5.98
N ARG A 82 7.96 1.48 -7.19
CA ARG A 82 8.39 2.26 -8.36
C ARG A 82 9.89 2.11 -8.66
N LEU A 83 10.39 0.88 -8.64
CA LEU A 83 11.81 0.60 -8.89
C LEU A 83 12.20 0.82 -10.37
N ASP A 84 11.23 1.08 -11.24
CA ASP A 84 11.39 1.47 -12.64
C ASP A 84 11.60 2.98 -12.84
N ASP A 85 11.30 3.82 -11.85
CA ASP A 85 11.62 5.26 -11.93
C ASP A 85 13.15 5.46 -11.83
N ASP A 86 13.70 6.32 -12.69
CA ASP A 86 15.09 6.81 -12.59
C ASP A 86 15.17 7.91 -11.52
N LEU A 87 15.56 7.52 -10.31
CA LEU A 87 15.59 8.45 -9.19
C LEU A 87 16.77 9.43 -9.27
N ASP A 88 17.85 9.07 -9.94
CA ASP A 88 18.98 9.97 -10.14
C ASP A 88 18.61 11.09 -11.11
N ASP A 89 17.90 10.77 -12.21
CA ASP A 89 17.33 11.77 -13.12
C ASP A 89 16.31 12.67 -12.42
N ILE A 90 15.41 12.10 -11.61
CA ILE A 90 14.46 12.89 -10.80
C ILE A 90 15.20 13.85 -9.87
N TYR A 91 16.24 13.39 -9.18
CA TYR A 91 17.04 14.23 -8.30
C TYR A 91 17.70 15.39 -9.05
N GLN A 92 18.25 15.17 -10.26
CA GLN A 92 18.83 16.24 -11.06
C GLN A 92 17.82 17.37 -11.37
N HIS A 93 16.55 17.02 -11.58
CA HIS A 93 15.50 17.98 -11.88
C HIS A 93 14.95 18.71 -10.65
N ILE A 94 14.72 18.00 -9.54
CA ILE A 94 14.03 18.59 -8.37
C ILE A 94 14.98 19.32 -7.42
N THR A 95 16.27 19.00 -7.41
CA THR A 95 17.26 19.59 -6.49
C THR A 95 17.77 20.97 -6.94
N GLN A 96 17.21 21.54 -8.01
CA GLN A 96 17.46 22.93 -8.43
C GLN A 96 16.94 23.94 -7.39
N ASP A 97 15.89 23.58 -6.65
CA ASP A 97 15.42 24.36 -5.50
C ASP A 97 16.18 23.93 -4.22
N GLN A 98 16.70 24.90 -3.48
CA GLN A 98 17.53 24.63 -2.29
C GLN A 98 16.75 23.87 -1.21
N ARG A 99 15.48 24.21 -0.95
CA ARG A 99 14.70 23.52 0.10
C ARG A 99 14.42 22.09 -0.31
N VAL A 100 14.12 21.86 -1.59
CA VAL A 100 13.92 20.51 -2.12
C VAL A 100 15.24 19.71 -2.03
N SER A 101 16.37 20.31 -2.39
CA SER A 101 17.70 19.70 -2.27
C SER A 101 18.01 19.25 -0.84
N GLU A 102 17.75 20.11 0.16
CA GLU A 102 17.90 19.77 1.57
C GLU A 102 17.03 18.58 1.99
N MET A 103 15.80 18.48 1.47
CA MET A 103 14.91 17.35 1.77
C MET A 103 15.36 16.05 1.07
N VAL A 104 15.87 16.13 -0.16
CA VAL A 104 16.45 14.96 -0.86
C VAL A 104 17.66 14.42 -0.11
N MET A 105 18.55 15.28 0.39
CA MET A 105 19.69 14.86 1.21
C MET A 105 19.26 14.24 2.55
N LYS A 106 18.12 14.69 3.11
CA LYS A 106 17.59 14.18 4.38
C LYS A 106 16.88 12.83 4.22
N TYR A 107 16.25 12.58 3.08
CA TYR A 107 15.48 11.36 2.79
C TYR A 107 15.91 10.71 1.46
N PRO A 108 17.20 10.35 1.30
CA PRO A 108 17.67 9.74 0.07
C PRO A 108 17.01 8.38 -0.14
N GLY A 109 16.63 8.07 -1.38
CA GLY A 109 15.97 6.82 -1.72
C GLY A 109 14.49 6.71 -1.32
N LEU A 110 13.87 7.75 -0.73
CA LEU A 110 12.42 7.77 -0.54
C LEU A 110 11.73 7.70 -1.90
N ARG A 111 10.88 6.68 -2.09
CA ARG A 111 10.08 6.49 -3.30
C ARG A 111 8.59 6.67 -3.02
N LEU A 112 7.87 7.19 -4.01
CA LEU A 112 6.41 7.17 -4.03
C LEU A 112 5.94 5.73 -4.27
N LEU A 113 4.84 5.32 -3.63
CA LEU A 113 4.30 3.97 -3.77
C LEU A 113 3.17 3.94 -4.81
N ARG A 114 3.17 2.92 -5.69
CA ARG A 114 2.02 2.59 -6.55
C ARG A 114 1.08 1.66 -5.81
N GLN A 115 0.25 2.26 -4.97
CA GLN A 115 -0.78 1.55 -4.20
C GLN A 115 -1.97 1.18 -5.07
N ASP A 116 -2.73 0.18 -4.62
CA ASP A 116 -4.02 -0.17 -5.20
C ASP A 116 -4.95 1.07 -5.18
N PRO A 117 -5.51 1.51 -6.34
CA PRO A 117 -6.34 2.71 -6.41
C PRO A 117 -7.56 2.66 -5.51
N TRP A 118 -8.15 1.47 -5.34
CA TRP A 118 -9.33 1.28 -4.50
C TRP A 118 -8.99 1.45 -3.01
N GLU A 119 -8.00 0.72 -2.50
CA GLU A 119 -7.52 0.86 -1.13
C GLU A 119 -7.06 2.30 -0.86
N CYS A 120 -6.30 2.89 -1.79
CA CYS A 120 -5.82 4.27 -1.70
C CYS A 120 -6.97 5.27 -1.58
N THR A 121 -7.98 5.17 -2.44
CA THR A 121 -9.14 6.08 -2.43
C THR A 121 -9.87 6.04 -1.08
N ILE A 122 -10.16 4.84 -0.56
CA ILE A 122 -10.85 4.72 0.73
C ILE A 122 -9.97 5.17 1.90
N ALA A 123 -8.68 4.87 1.85
CA ALA A 123 -7.71 5.33 2.85
C ALA A 123 -7.65 6.86 2.96
N PHE A 124 -7.63 7.56 1.83
CA PHE A 124 -7.59 9.03 1.81
C PHE A 124 -8.95 9.68 2.11
N ILE A 125 -10.08 9.06 1.76
CA ILE A 125 -11.40 9.49 2.30
C ILE A 125 -11.38 9.41 3.83
N CYS A 126 -10.82 8.33 4.40
CA CYS A 126 -10.70 8.16 5.85
C CYS A 126 -9.72 9.15 6.51
N SER A 127 -8.77 9.71 5.76
CA SER A 127 -7.73 10.60 6.28
C SER A 127 -8.18 12.05 6.49
N ALA A 128 -9.20 12.50 5.76
CA ALA A 128 -9.70 13.87 5.81
C ALA A 128 -10.03 14.30 7.26
N ASN A 129 -9.34 15.29 7.85
CA ASN A 129 -9.51 15.71 9.26
C ASN A 129 -9.30 14.58 10.29
N SER A 130 -8.26 13.75 10.10
CA SER A 130 -7.89 12.64 10.98
C SER A 130 -6.39 12.67 11.30
N ASN A 131 -5.91 11.73 12.12
CA ASN A 131 -4.48 11.54 12.39
C ASN A 131 -4.04 10.12 12.03
N ILE A 132 -2.74 9.93 11.76
CA ILE A 132 -2.18 8.66 11.28
C ILE A 132 -2.61 7.46 12.15
N PRO A 133 -2.52 7.49 13.49
CA PRO A 133 -2.95 6.36 14.32
C PRO A 133 -4.45 6.02 14.16
N ARG A 134 -5.30 7.04 14.05
CA ARG A 134 -6.75 6.83 13.84
C ARG A 134 -7.03 6.25 12.45
N ILE A 135 -6.36 6.75 11.42
CA ILE A 135 -6.52 6.25 10.04
C ILE A 135 -6.12 4.79 9.97
N HIS A 136 -4.92 4.46 10.46
CA HIS A 136 -4.42 3.09 10.53
C HIS A 136 -5.44 2.16 11.21
N ARG A 137 -5.90 2.52 12.41
CA ARG A 137 -6.88 1.71 13.14
C ARG A 137 -8.19 1.50 12.38
N VAL A 138 -8.72 2.54 11.72
CA VAL A 138 -9.97 2.41 10.95
C VAL A 138 -9.79 1.48 9.75
N ILE A 139 -8.67 1.60 9.04
CA ILE A 139 -8.36 0.77 7.88
C ILE A 139 -8.10 -0.69 8.28
N GLU A 140 -7.38 -0.94 9.37
CA GLU A 140 -7.19 -2.29 9.90
C GLU A 140 -8.51 -2.89 10.40
N ASN A 141 -9.31 -2.16 11.18
CA ASN A 141 -10.62 -2.65 11.63
C ASN A 141 -11.53 -3.02 10.46
N MET A 142 -11.54 -2.20 9.40
CA MET A 142 -12.32 -2.47 8.19
C MET A 142 -11.83 -3.73 7.48
N SER A 143 -10.51 -3.89 7.36
CA SER A 143 -9.89 -5.07 6.78
C SER A 143 -10.18 -6.32 7.61
N ASP A 144 -10.04 -6.26 8.94
CA ASP A 144 -10.30 -7.38 9.84
C ASP A 144 -11.76 -7.80 9.87
N THR A 145 -12.69 -6.86 9.68
CA THR A 145 -14.13 -7.15 9.73
C THR A 145 -14.66 -7.73 8.40
N TYR A 146 -14.18 -7.23 7.26
CA TYR A 146 -14.77 -7.54 5.95
C TYR A 146 -13.81 -8.15 4.94
N GLY A 147 -12.51 -8.11 5.20
CA GLY A 147 -11.47 -8.66 4.34
C GLY A 147 -11.36 -10.18 4.45
N THR A 148 -10.57 -10.77 3.56
CA THR A 148 -10.25 -12.20 3.58
C THR A 148 -9.01 -12.43 4.43
N GLN A 149 -9.05 -13.44 5.31
CA GLN A 149 -7.90 -13.79 6.16
C GLN A 149 -6.69 -14.22 5.31
N LEU A 150 -5.53 -13.69 5.66
CA LEU A 150 -4.23 -13.96 5.08
C LEU A 150 -3.27 -14.37 6.20
N GLN A 151 -2.43 -15.37 5.94
CA GLN A 151 -1.49 -15.87 6.93
C GLN A 151 -0.11 -16.08 6.31
N LEU A 152 0.92 -15.62 7.03
CA LEU A 152 2.33 -15.88 6.76
C LEU A 152 3.05 -16.06 8.08
N ASP A 153 3.65 -17.23 8.26
CA ASP A 153 4.24 -17.67 9.53
C ASP A 153 3.21 -17.55 10.69
N GLU A 154 3.56 -16.85 11.76
CA GLU A 154 2.70 -16.53 12.90
C GLU A 154 1.79 -15.29 12.68
N HIS A 155 1.96 -14.57 11.58
CA HIS A 155 1.24 -13.33 11.32
C HIS A 155 -0.08 -13.60 10.59
N ILE A 156 -1.19 -13.16 11.20
CA ILE A 156 -2.52 -13.16 10.60
C ILE A 156 -2.92 -11.71 10.34
N ARG A 157 -3.34 -11.44 9.11
CA ARG A 157 -3.91 -10.16 8.68
C ARG A 157 -5.07 -10.42 7.72
N HIS A 158 -5.72 -9.36 7.24
CA HIS A 158 -6.81 -9.48 6.29
C HIS A 158 -6.55 -8.64 5.04
N SER A 159 -7.02 -9.10 3.89
CA SER A 159 -7.05 -8.29 2.67
C SER A 159 -7.85 -7.00 2.90
N PHE A 160 -7.61 -5.98 2.09
CA PHE A 160 -8.56 -4.87 2.06
C PHE A 160 -9.89 -5.38 1.49
N PRO A 161 -11.05 -4.92 1.99
CA PRO A 161 -12.34 -5.42 1.50
C PRO A 161 -12.60 -4.96 0.07
N SER A 162 -13.20 -5.83 -0.74
CA SER A 162 -13.70 -5.48 -2.06
C SER A 162 -14.87 -4.48 -1.99
N PRO A 163 -15.15 -3.73 -3.08
CA PRO A 163 -16.33 -2.87 -3.15
C PRO A 163 -17.63 -3.62 -2.81
N GLN A 164 -17.79 -4.85 -3.28
CA GLN A 164 -18.94 -5.70 -3.02
C GLN A 164 -19.13 -5.96 -1.52
N GLN A 165 -18.04 -6.26 -0.81
CA GLN A 165 -18.07 -6.52 0.63
C GLN A 165 -18.47 -5.27 1.43
N LEU A 166 -17.98 -4.10 1.03
CA LEU A 166 -18.34 -2.85 1.71
C LEU A 166 -19.78 -2.39 1.41
N VAL A 167 -20.28 -2.58 0.18
CA VAL A 167 -21.70 -2.34 -0.13
C VAL A 167 -22.61 -3.24 0.70
N ALA A 168 -22.25 -4.52 0.85
CA ALA A 168 -23.02 -5.45 1.66
C ALA A 168 -23.02 -5.09 3.16
N ALA A 169 -21.94 -4.47 3.65
CA ALA A 169 -21.86 -4.00 5.03
C ALA A 169 -22.76 -2.76 5.29
N GLY A 170 -22.74 -1.81 4.35
CA GLY A 170 -23.53 -0.59 4.40
C GLY A 170 -23.01 0.49 5.37
N GLU A 171 -23.44 1.73 5.14
CA GLU A 171 -23.02 2.94 5.86
C GLU A 171 -23.06 2.83 7.39
N GLN A 172 -24.13 2.27 7.96
CA GLN A 172 -24.27 2.17 9.41
C GLN A 172 -23.14 1.34 10.03
N LYS A 173 -22.76 0.22 9.40
CA LYS A 173 -21.67 -0.62 9.91
C LYS A 173 -20.31 0.04 9.74
N LEU A 174 -20.09 0.75 8.64
CA LEU A 174 -18.91 1.60 8.49
C LEU A 174 -18.83 2.67 9.58
N ARG A 175 -19.96 3.25 9.98
CA ARG A 175 -20.00 4.21 11.10
C ARG A 175 -19.63 3.58 12.43
N GLU A 176 -20.12 2.37 12.71
CA GLU A 176 -19.76 1.58 13.91
C GLU A 176 -18.25 1.29 13.99
N LEU A 177 -17.55 1.15 12.85
CA LEU A 177 -16.09 0.99 12.78
C LEU A 177 -15.29 2.28 13.03
N GLY A 178 -15.97 3.41 13.28
CA GLY A 178 -15.31 4.66 13.69
C GLY A 178 -15.00 5.64 12.56
N LEU A 179 -15.53 5.42 11.35
CA LEU A 179 -15.41 6.35 10.21
C LEU A 179 -16.10 7.71 10.50
N GLY A 180 -17.12 7.71 11.37
CA GLY A 180 -17.84 8.92 11.77
C GLY A 180 -18.55 9.59 10.59
N PHE A 181 -18.34 10.89 10.40
CA PHE A 181 -18.97 11.63 9.28
C PHE A 181 -18.49 11.16 7.89
N ARG A 182 -17.41 10.38 7.80
CA ARG A 182 -16.87 9.84 6.56
C ARG A 182 -17.54 8.55 6.11
N ALA A 183 -18.30 7.89 6.99
CA ALA A 183 -19.04 6.68 6.66
C ALA A 183 -19.91 6.84 5.39
N PRO A 184 -20.74 7.90 5.25
CA PRO A 184 -21.51 8.13 4.02
C PRO A 184 -20.65 8.44 2.79
N TYR A 185 -19.41 8.90 2.95
CA TYR A 185 -18.50 9.16 1.83
C TYR A 185 -17.94 7.87 1.27
N VAL A 186 -17.47 6.99 2.17
CA VAL A 186 -17.02 5.64 1.80
C VAL A 186 -18.17 4.85 1.21
N ASP A 187 -19.34 4.82 1.83
CA ASP A 187 -20.52 4.07 1.34
C ASP A 187 -20.93 4.48 -0.08
N LYS A 188 -21.05 5.80 -0.34
CA LYS A 188 -21.39 6.31 -1.68
C LYS A 188 -20.31 6.03 -2.71
N THR A 189 -19.04 6.26 -2.36
CA THR A 189 -17.91 6.00 -3.28
C THR A 189 -17.82 4.51 -3.60
N THR A 190 -17.99 3.65 -2.60
CA THR A 190 -18.05 2.19 -2.78
C THR A 190 -19.17 1.80 -3.73
N THR A 191 -20.36 2.40 -3.58
CA THR A 191 -21.50 2.15 -4.47
C THR A 191 -21.19 2.53 -5.92
N LEU A 192 -20.57 3.69 -6.15
CA LEU A 192 -20.15 4.12 -7.50
C LEU A 192 -19.18 3.13 -8.14
N VAL A 193 -18.19 2.65 -7.39
CA VAL A 193 -17.22 1.66 -7.87
C VAL A 193 -17.90 0.32 -8.13
N ASN A 194 -18.72 -0.17 -7.19
CA ASN A 194 -19.40 -1.46 -7.30
C ASN A 194 -20.39 -1.54 -8.47
N GLU A 195 -21.04 -0.42 -8.81
CA GLU A 195 -21.95 -0.31 -9.95
C GLU A 195 -21.23 0.01 -11.28
N ASN A 196 -19.89 0.02 -11.30
CA ASN A 196 -19.06 0.40 -12.44
C ASN A 196 -19.33 1.82 -12.98
N ARG A 197 -19.84 2.72 -12.12
CA ARG A 197 -19.99 4.16 -12.44
C ARG A 197 -18.70 4.94 -12.20
N LEU A 198 -17.75 4.36 -11.46
CA LEU A 198 -16.41 4.88 -11.25
C LEU A 198 -15.40 3.74 -11.40
N ASP A 199 -14.61 3.77 -12.47
CA ASP A 199 -13.50 2.84 -12.67
C ASP A 199 -12.17 3.49 -12.25
N LEU A 200 -11.73 3.19 -11.03
CA LEU A 200 -10.50 3.74 -10.46
C LEU A 200 -9.23 3.30 -11.19
N HIS A 201 -9.23 2.13 -11.83
CA HIS A 201 -8.08 1.66 -12.60
C HIS A 201 -7.97 2.40 -13.93
N ALA A 202 -9.10 2.70 -14.58
CA ALA A 202 -9.10 3.50 -15.79
C ALA A 202 -8.50 4.91 -15.56
N LEU A 203 -8.70 5.49 -14.37
CA LEU A 203 -8.17 6.82 -14.02
C LEU A 203 -6.64 6.90 -14.07
N ILE A 204 -5.93 5.79 -13.83
CA ILE A 204 -4.45 5.74 -13.89
C ILE A 204 -3.94 6.16 -15.27
N HIS A 205 -4.71 5.87 -16.32
CA HIS A 205 -4.33 6.10 -17.71
C HIS A 205 -4.94 7.39 -18.30
N MET A 206 -5.71 8.13 -17.50
CA MET A 206 -6.33 9.39 -17.94
C MET A 206 -5.39 10.58 -17.72
N PRO A 207 -5.57 11.69 -18.46
CA PRO A 207 -4.89 12.94 -18.17
C PRO A 207 -5.17 13.39 -16.73
N TYR A 208 -4.16 13.92 -16.05
CA TYR A 208 -4.22 14.32 -14.62
C TYR A 208 -5.46 15.14 -14.29
N GLU A 209 -5.75 16.19 -15.07
CA GLU A 209 -6.89 17.07 -14.81
C GLU A 209 -8.23 16.32 -14.92
N ILE A 210 -8.36 15.40 -15.86
CA ILE A 210 -9.58 14.59 -16.01
C ILE A 210 -9.70 13.62 -14.83
N ALA A 211 -8.63 12.87 -14.51
CA ALA A 211 -8.62 11.95 -13.38
C ALA A 211 -8.97 12.66 -12.05
N LYS A 212 -8.38 13.86 -11.85
CA LYS A 212 -8.64 14.71 -10.69
C LYS A 212 -10.12 15.12 -10.61
N GLN A 213 -10.68 15.66 -11.69
CA GLN A 213 -12.08 16.09 -11.68
C GLN A 213 -13.03 14.91 -11.43
N THR A 214 -12.80 13.76 -12.06
CA THR A 214 -13.60 12.55 -11.82
C THR A 214 -13.54 12.09 -10.37
N LEU A 215 -12.36 12.12 -9.73
CA LEU A 215 -12.24 11.80 -8.30
C LEU A 215 -12.99 12.81 -7.42
N MET A 216 -12.94 14.10 -7.75
CA MET A 216 -13.62 15.16 -6.99
C MET A 216 -15.16 15.10 -7.10
N GLU A 217 -15.73 14.35 -8.05
CA GLU A 217 -17.16 14.06 -8.07
C GLU A 217 -17.58 13.10 -6.93
N CYS A 218 -16.63 12.35 -6.36
CA CYS A 218 -16.88 11.46 -5.24
C CYS A 218 -17.11 12.26 -3.95
N PRO A 219 -18.16 11.93 -3.17
CA PRO A 219 -18.41 12.59 -1.90
C PRO A 219 -17.20 12.45 -0.95
N GLY A 220 -16.74 13.57 -0.39
CA GLY A 220 -15.63 13.58 0.56
C GLY A 220 -14.23 13.65 -0.06
N ILE A 221 -14.12 13.68 -1.39
CA ILE A 221 -12.85 13.93 -2.09
C ILE A 221 -12.77 15.40 -2.49
N GLY A 222 -11.66 16.05 -2.12
CA GLY A 222 -11.38 17.47 -2.36
C GLY A 222 -10.21 17.70 -3.34
N PRO A 223 -9.79 18.96 -3.52
CA PRO A 223 -8.74 19.35 -4.47
C PRO A 223 -7.32 18.89 -4.10
#